data_AF-A0A143IZU9-F1
#
_entry.id   AF-A0A143IZU9-F1
#
_cell.length_a   1.000
_cell.length_b   1.000
_cell.length_c   1.000
_cell.angle_alpha   90.00
_cell.angle_beta   90.00
_cell.angle_gamma   90.00
#
_symmetry.space_group_name_H-M   'P 1'
#
loop_
_entity.id
_entity.type
_entity.pdbx_description
1 polymer ?
#
loop_
_entity_poly.entity_id
_entity_poly.type
_entity_poly.pdbx_seq_one_letter_code
_entity_poly.pdbx_strand_id
1 'polypeptide(L)'
;MITNDLTHFPLVITVFDSAPTIEQQKVFFTQWTRWFKKKQKFVTLRIYKNENALQRPDGSGQETKQWMENNRENIQQSVVAMANVLPETTENQRGSKSRLGIPNDNFTQIEEAMDWLFDHLALADINIDRQSVLNTIAKL
;
A
#
# COMPACT_ATOMS: atom_id res chain seq x y z
N MET A 1 -7.97 -1.18 -12.49
CA MET A 1 -8.44 0.06 -11.82
C MET A 1 -7.71 0.16 -10.48
N ILE A 2 -7.40 1.37 -10.00
CA ILE A 2 -6.81 1.59 -8.67
C ILE A 2 -7.83 2.33 -7.80
N THR A 3 -8.24 1.71 -6.70
CA THR A 3 -9.19 2.29 -5.75
C THR A 3 -8.52 2.47 -4.39
N ASN A 4 -8.77 3.61 -3.73
CA ASN A 4 -8.21 3.89 -2.41
C ASN A 4 -9.36 4.11 -1.42
N ASP A 5 -9.39 3.36 -0.32
CA ASP A 5 -10.27 3.54 0.82
C ASP A 5 -9.48 4.15 2.00
N LEU A 6 -9.99 5.26 2.50
CA LEU A 6 -9.44 6.03 3.62
C LEU A 6 -10.42 6.11 4.80
N THR A 7 -11.51 5.34 4.79
CA THR A 7 -12.52 5.28 5.87
C THR A 7 -11.88 5.00 7.22
N HIS A 8 -10.84 4.17 7.24
CA HIS A 8 -10.10 3.75 8.43
C HIS A 8 -8.75 4.46 8.59
N PHE A 9 -8.57 5.64 8.00
CA PHE A 9 -7.32 6.40 8.16
C PHE A 9 -6.99 6.54 9.66
N PRO A 10 -5.76 6.18 10.12
CA PRO A 10 -4.51 6.11 9.37
C PRO A 10 -4.13 4.75 8.76
N LEU A 11 -5.09 3.87 8.47
CA LEU A 11 -4.93 2.78 7.52
C LEU A 11 -5.44 3.22 6.13
N VAL A 12 -4.59 3.13 5.12
CA VAL A 12 -4.98 3.33 3.72
C VAL A 12 -5.05 1.97 3.02
N ILE A 13 -6.22 1.62 2.51
CA ILE A 13 -6.42 0.38 1.74
C ILE A 13 -6.43 0.75 0.26
N THR A 14 -5.54 0.16 -0.54
CA THR A 14 -5.49 0.33 -1.98
C THR A 14 -5.78 -1.01 -2.66
N VAL A 15 -6.75 -1.04 -3.57
CA VAL A 15 -7.05 -2.23 -4.38
C VAL A 15 -6.65 -1.99 -5.83
N PHE A 16 -5.92 -2.93 -6.40
CA PHE A 16 -5.51 -2.98 -7.80
C PHE A 16 -6.25 -4.14 -8.47
N ASP A 17 -7.23 -3.82 -9.33
CA ASP A 17 -8.10 -4.83 -9.97
C ASP A 17 -7.56 -5.35 -11.31
N SER A 18 -6.69 -4.58 -11.96
CA SER A 18 -6.18 -4.85 -13.31
C SER A 18 -4.88 -4.10 -13.54
N ALA A 19 -4.20 -4.38 -14.66
CA ALA A 19 -3.05 -3.58 -15.11
C ALA A 19 -3.42 -2.09 -15.10
N PRO A 20 -2.69 -1.26 -14.33
CA PRO A 20 -2.98 0.16 -14.26
C PRO A 20 -2.54 0.86 -15.56
N THR A 21 -3.30 1.87 -15.99
CA THR A 21 -2.82 2.79 -17.03
C THR A 21 -1.83 3.81 -16.45
N ILE A 22 -1.08 4.50 -17.32
CA ILE A 22 -0.20 5.59 -16.90
C ILE A 22 -1.00 6.69 -16.18
N GLU A 23 -2.21 7.04 -16.65
CA GLU A 23 -3.01 8.07 -15.98
C GLU A 23 -3.46 7.62 -14.58
N GLN A 24 -3.87 6.35 -14.44
CA GLN A 24 -4.25 5.80 -13.14
C GLN A 24 -3.07 5.83 -12.16
N GLN A 25 -1.87 5.52 -12.62
CA GLN A 25 -0.66 5.61 -11.81
C GLN A 25 -0.36 7.06 -11.37
N LYS A 26 -0.49 8.04 -12.28
CA LYS A 26 -0.34 9.47 -11.96
C LYS A 26 -1.36 9.95 -10.94
N VAL A 27 -2.61 9.53 -11.06
CA VAL A 27 -3.66 9.83 -10.08
C VAL A 27 -3.31 9.20 -8.74
N PHE A 28 -2.86 7.94 -8.73
CA PHE A 28 -2.43 7.26 -7.50
C PHE A 28 -1.29 8.01 -6.79
N PHE A 29 -0.25 8.43 -7.52
CA PHE A 29 0.82 9.27 -6.97
C PHE A 29 0.32 10.61 -6.43
N THR A 30 -0.67 11.22 -7.07
CA THR A 30 -1.31 12.43 -6.57
C THR A 30 -2.05 12.18 -5.24
N GLN A 31 -2.67 11.02 -5.06
CA GLN A 31 -3.32 10.65 -3.80
C GLN A 31 -2.29 10.51 -2.66
N TRP A 32 -1.16 9.85 -2.91
CA TRP A 32 -0.06 9.77 -1.95
C TRP A 32 0.38 11.14 -1.44
N THR A 33 0.56 12.11 -2.35
CA THR A 33 0.90 13.49 -1.97
C THR A 33 -0.18 14.12 -1.08
N ARG A 34 -1.46 13.79 -1.28
CA ARG A 34 -2.55 14.26 -0.40
C ARG A 34 -2.50 13.61 0.97
N TRP A 35 -2.08 12.35 1.06
CA TRP A 35 -1.94 11.65 2.34
C TRP A 35 -0.79 12.24 3.15
N PHE A 36 0.36 12.52 2.54
CA PHE A 36 1.48 13.20 3.21
C PHE A 36 1.07 14.56 3.79
N LYS A 37 0.22 15.31 3.09
CA LYS A 37 -0.28 16.61 3.56
C LYS A 37 -1.12 16.52 4.85
N LYS A 38 -1.64 15.35 5.22
CA LYS A 38 -2.33 15.15 6.51
C LYS A 38 -1.37 15.26 7.70
N LYS A 39 -0.05 15.21 7.49
CA LYS A 39 0.98 15.30 8.54
C LYS A 39 0.78 14.30 9.68
N GLN A 40 0.17 13.15 9.37
CA GLN A 40 -0.08 12.06 10.29
C GLN A 40 0.58 10.80 9.73
N LYS A 41 1.23 10.03 10.61
CA LYS A 41 1.79 8.73 10.28
C LYS A 41 0.66 7.76 9.89
N PHE A 42 0.90 6.93 8.88
CA PHE A 42 -0.08 5.98 8.38
C PHE A 42 0.57 4.67 7.93
N VAL A 43 -0.24 3.62 7.86
CA VAL A 43 0.13 2.37 7.19
C VAL A 43 -0.66 2.21 5.91
N THR A 44 -0.15 1.40 4.99
CA THR A 44 -0.86 1.09 3.76
C THR A 44 -0.94 -0.41 3.52
N LEU A 45 -2.15 -0.88 3.22
CA LEU A 45 -2.44 -2.19 2.69
C LEU A 45 -2.68 -2.05 1.18
N ARG A 46 -1.96 -2.80 0.37
CA ARG A 46 -2.13 -2.85 -1.09
C ARG A 46 -2.57 -4.25 -1.49
N ILE A 47 -3.73 -4.38 -2.11
CA ILE A 47 -4.31 -5.66 -2.52
C ILE A 47 -4.27 -5.74 -4.04
N TYR A 48 -3.56 -6.74 -4.57
CA TYR A 48 -3.47 -7.01 -5.99
C TYR A 48 -4.35 -8.22 -6.32
N LYS A 49 -5.48 -7.99 -7.00
CA LYS A 49 -6.50 -9.03 -7.22
C LYS A 49 -6.07 -10.13 -8.21
N ASN A 50 -5.09 -9.86 -9.07
CA ASN A 50 -4.60 -10.80 -10.07
C ASN A 50 -3.20 -10.40 -10.58
N GLU A 51 -2.58 -11.28 -11.37
CA GLU A 51 -1.25 -11.04 -11.97
C GLU A 51 -1.20 -9.79 -12.84
N ASN A 52 -2.28 -9.49 -13.57
CA ASN A 52 -2.32 -8.28 -14.39
C ASN A 52 -2.22 -7.01 -13.54
N ALA A 53 -2.76 -7.02 -12.31
CA ALA A 53 -2.66 -5.90 -11.39
C ALA A 53 -1.22 -5.60 -10.92
N LEU A 54 -0.30 -6.56 -11.04
CA LEU A 54 1.12 -6.38 -10.71
C LEU A 54 1.91 -5.70 -11.82
N GLN A 55 1.34 -5.63 -13.02
CA GLN A 55 2.03 -5.03 -14.17
C GLN A 55 2.26 -3.54 -13.93
N ARG A 56 3.40 -3.06 -14.40
CA ARG A 56 3.68 -1.63 -14.49
C ARG A 56 3.22 -1.14 -15.85
N PRO A 57 2.62 0.06 -15.94
CA PRO A 57 2.32 0.65 -17.24
C PRO A 57 3.61 0.80 -18.06
N ASP A 58 3.55 0.52 -19.36
CA ASP A 58 4.69 0.68 -20.25
C ASP A 58 5.23 2.12 -20.23
N GLY A 59 6.56 2.26 -20.24
CA GLY A 59 7.21 3.57 -20.20
C GLY A 59 7.17 4.29 -18.83
N SER A 60 6.50 3.73 -17.82
CA SER A 60 6.32 4.41 -16.53
C SER A 60 7.49 4.27 -15.55
N GLY A 61 8.50 3.48 -15.90
CA GLY A 61 9.64 3.17 -15.03
C GLY A 61 10.44 4.40 -14.58
N GLN A 62 10.73 5.33 -15.49
CA GLN A 62 11.47 6.55 -15.17
C GLN A 62 10.64 7.51 -14.30
N GLU A 63 9.37 7.71 -14.65
CA GLU A 63 8.45 8.57 -13.90
C GLU A 63 8.23 8.03 -12.48
N THR A 64 7.99 6.72 -12.35
CA THR A 64 7.87 6.05 -11.05
C THR A 64 9.13 6.26 -10.22
N LYS A 65 10.31 6.03 -10.80
CA LYS A 65 11.58 6.22 -10.09
C LYS A 65 11.75 7.67 -9.61
N GLN A 66 11.50 8.64 -10.48
CA GLN A 66 11.64 10.06 -10.15
C GLN A 66 10.65 10.48 -9.05
N TRP A 67 9.41 10.01 -9.11
CA TRP A 67 8.42 10.28 -8.06
C TRP A 67 8.85 9.71 -6.72
N MET A 68 9.35 8.46 -6.69
CA MET A 68 9.84 7.81 -5.48
C MET A 68 11.05 8.52 -4.87
N GLU A 69 11.97 9.01 -5.71
CA GLU A 69 13.13 9.80 -5.25
C GLU A 69 12.69 11.14 -4.67
N ASN A 70 11.81 11.87 -5.35
CA ASN A 70 11.29 13.16 -4.89
C ASN A 70 10.45 13.09 -3.61
N ASN A 71 9.88 11.92 -3.31
CA ASN A 71 9.00 11.72 -2.15
C ASN A 71 9.61 10.80 -1.09
N ARG A 72 10.88 10.40 -1.22
CA ARG A 72 11.52 9.44 -0.32
C ARG A 72 11.42 9.88 1.14
N GLU A 73 11.73 11.14 1.42
CA GLU A 73 11.66 11.69 2.78
C GLU A 73 10.23 11.68 3.33
N ASN A 74 9.25 12.12 2.52
CA ASN A 74 7.84 12.08 2.90
C ASN A 74 7.37 10.65 3.20
N ILE A 75 7.80 9.67 2.40
CA ILE A 75 7.51 8.25 2.62
C ILE A 75 8.09 7.80 3.96
N GLN A 76 9.38 8.07 4.22
CA GLN A 76 10.06 7.65 5.45
C GLN A 76 9.51 8.31 6.71
N GLN A 77 9.04 9.55 6.62
CA GLN A 77 8.47 10.28 7.75
C GLN A 77 7.01 9.90 8.02
N SER A 78 6.24 9.60 6.96
CA SER A 78 4.79 9.43 7.07
C SER A 78 4.34 7.97 7.06
N VAL A 79 5.08 7.04 6.45
CA VAL A 79 4.64 5.65 6.32
C VAL A 79 5.30 4.80 7.40
N VAL A 80 4.48 4.24 8.29
CA VAL A 80 4.92 3.33 9.35
C VAL A 80 5.27 1.96 8.77
N ALA A 81 4.41 1.44 7.89
CA ALA A 81 4.57 0.14 7.26
C ALA A 81 3.74 0.02 5.98
N MET A 82 4.17 -0.85 5.06
CA MET A 82 3.49 -1.14 3.80
C MET A 82 3.35 -2.65 3.61
N ALA A 83 2.12 -3.16 3.56
CA ALA A 83 1.85 -4.55 3.26
C ALA A 83 1.27 -4.69 1.86
N ASN A 84 1.78 -5.65 1.08
CA ASN A 84 1.27 -5.97 -0.25
C ASN A 84 0.68 -7.38 -0.24
N VAL A 85 -0.61 -7.51 -0.50
CA VAL A 85 -1.27 -8.81 -0.69
C VAL A 85 -1.26 -9.12 -2.18
N LEU A 86 -0.54 -10.19 -2.54
CA LEU A 86 -0.31 -10.61 -3.90
C LEU A 86 -1.17 -11.85 -4.23
N PRO A 87 -1.46 -12.10 -5.52
CA PRO A 87 -2.09 -13.34 -5.96
C PRO A 87 -1.25 -14.57 -5.58
N GLU A 88 -1.89 -15.70 -5.27
CA GLU A 88 -1.22 -16.94 -4.82
C GLU A 88 -0.12 -17.44 -5.78
N THR A 89 -0.26 -17.17 -7.07
CA THR A 89 0.72 -17.50 -8.12
C THR A 89 2.08 -16.82 -7.95
N THR A 90 2.23 -15.88 -7.00
CA THR A 90 3.45 -15.09 -6.77
C THR A 90 4.28 -15.52 -5.55
N GLU A 91 4.08 -16.72 -5.01
CA GLU A 91 4.70 -17.21 -3.75
C GLU A 91 6.21 -16.90 -3.62
N ASN A 92 6.96 -16.91 -4.72
CA ASN A 92 8.39 -16.57 -4.78
C ASN A 92 8.73 -15.11 -4.41
N GLN A 93 7.76 -14.22 -4.25
CA GLN A 93 7.96 -12.79 -3.92
C GLN A 93 7.75 -12.46 -2.44
N ARG A 94 7.42 -13.45 -1.59
CA ARG A 94 7.25 -13.26 -0.13
C ARG A 94 8.57 -12.79 0.52
N GLY A 95 8.51 -11.86 1.48
CA GLY A 95 9.71 -11.40 2.20
C GLY A 95 10.64 -10.45 1.43
N SER A 96 10.23 -9.95 0.25
CA SER A 96 11.08 -9.05 -0.55
C SER A 96 11.29 -7.70 0.15
N LYS A 97 12.51 -7.44 0.63
CA LYS A 97 12.89 -6.18 1.28
C LYS A 97 12.76 -4.98 0.33
N SER A 98 12.00 -3.99 0.76
CA SER A 98 11.84 -2.71 0.07
C SER A 98 13.09 -1.84 0.18
N ARG A 99 13.45 -1.13 -0.91
CA ARG A 99 14.53 -0.11 -0.91
C ARG A 99 14.08 1.25 -0.37
N LEU A 100 12.87 1.33 0.18
CA LEU A 100 12.24 2.59 0.60
C LEU A 100 12.65 3.04 2.00
N GLY A 101 13.32 2.17 2.77
CA GLY A 101 13.72 2.49 4.15
C GLY A 101 12.55 2.51 5.13
N ILE A 102 11.42 1.92 4.75
CA ILE A 102 10.27 1.64 5.63
C ILE A 102 10.06 0.12 5.72
N PRO A 103 9.49 -0.39 6.82
CA PRO A 103 8.98 -1.76 6.87
C PRO A 103 8.04 -2.02 5.70
N ASN A 104 8.32 -3.07 4.94
CA ASN A 104 7.46 -3.51 3.84
C ASN A 104 7.60 -5.01 3.63
N ASP A 105 6.47 -5.67 3.45
CA ASP A 105 6.43 -7.10 3.14
C ASP A 105 5.30 -7.46 2.17
N ASN A 106 5.38 -8.68 1.65
CA ASN A 106 4.45 -9.28 0.71
C ASN A 106 3.78 -10.50 1.36
N PHE A 107 2.48 -10.62 1.17
CA PHE A 107 1.61 -11.63 1.76
C PHE A 107 0.72 -12.25 0.69
N THR A 108 0.24 -13.46 0.91
CA THR A 108 -0.79 -14.09 0.07
C THR A 108 -2.18 -14.03 0.71
N GLN A 109 -2.26 -13.80 2.03
CA GLN A 109 -3.50 -13.70 2.79
C GLN A 109 -3.66 -12.29 3.36
N ILE A 110 -4.88 -11.74 3.27
CA ILE A 110 -5.14 -10.37 3.73
C ILE A 110 -5.08 -10.31 5.26
N GLU A 111 -5.54 -11.35 5.94
CA GLU A 111 -5.56 -11.46 7.40
C GLU A 111 -4.14 -11.40 7.96
N GLU A 112 -3.19 -12.13 7.36
CA GLU A 112 -1.79 -12.11 7.78
C GLU A 112 -1.16 -10.73 7.57
N ALA A 113 -1.42 -10.10 6.41
CA ALA A 113 -0.97 -8.74 6.13
C ALA A 113 -1.52 -7.73 7.13
N MET A 114 -2.79 -7.89 7.52
CA MET A 114 -3.46 -7.02 8.48
C MET A 114 -2.90 -7.19 9.89
N ASP A 115 -2.68 -8.41 10.34
CA ASP A 115 -2.08 -8.69 11.65
C ASP A 115 -0.70 -8.04 11.74
N TRP A 116 0.11 -8.20 10.69
CA TRP A 116 1.42 -7.55 10.58
C TRP A 116 1.33 -6.02 10.61
N LEU A 117 0.34 -5.43 9.93
CA LEU A 117 0.12 -3.97 9.98
C LEU A 117 -0.34 -3.50 11.36
N PHE A 118 -1.19 -4.26 12.06
CA PHE A 118 -1.63 -3.91 13.42
C PHE A 118 -0.47 -3.91 14.41
N ASP A 119 0.46 -4.86 14.30
CA ASP A 119 1.66 -4.87 15.13
C ASP A 119 2.49 -3.59 14.92
N HIS A 120 2.65 -3.16 13.67
CA HIS A 120 3.37 -1.92 13.36
C HIS A 120 2.63 -0.65 13.83
N LEU A 121 1.30 -0.64 13.75
CA LEU A 121 0.47 0.44 14.28
C LEU A 121 0.60 0.53 15.81
N ALA A 122 0.56 -0.60 16.51
CA ALA A 122 0.73 -0.66 17.95
C ALA A 122 2.12 -0.16 18.39
N LEU A 123 3.18 -0.57 17.69
CA LEU A 123 4.55 -0.06 17.93
C LEU A 123 4.69 1.45 17.70
N ALA A 124 3.85 2.01 16.83
CA ALA A 124 3.81 3.45 16.53
C ALA A 124 2.82 4.22 17.43
N ASP A 125 2.18 3.57 18.41
CA ASP A 125 1.13 4.14 19.28
C ASP A 125 -0.06 4.71 18.47
N ILE A 126 -0.46 4.01 17.41
CA ILE A 126 -1.59 4.37 16.55
C ILE A 126 -2.71 3.34 16.74
N ASN A 127 -3.86 3.81 17.23
CA ASN A 127 -5.03 2.97 17.45
C ASN A 127 -6.03 3.06 16.29
N ILE A 128 -6.48 1.91 15.81
CA ILE A 128 -7.54 1.77 14.80
C ILE A 128 -8.49 0.66 15.27
N ASP A 129 -9.79 0.82 15.03
CA ASP A 129 -10.77 -0.24 15.30
C ASP A 129 -10.55 -1.42 14.35
N ARG A 130 -9.90 -2.46 14.87
CA ARG A 130 -9.59 -3.69 14.13
C ARG A 130 -10.84 -4.37 13.58
N GLN A 131 -11.91 -4.46 14.36
CA GLN A 131 -13.11 -5.16 13.91
C GLN A 131 -13.79 -4.39 12.78
N SER A 132 -13.86 -3.06 12.90
CA SER A 132 -14.42 -2.23 11.83
C SER A 132 -13.61 -2.31 10.53
N VAL A 133 -12.28 -2.40 10.62
CA VAL A 133 -11.41 -2.59 9.45
C VAL A 133 -11.66 -3.93 8.78
N LEU A 134 -11.68 -5.02 9.55
CA LEU A 134 -11.92 -6.37 9.03
C LEU A 134 -13.29 -6.47 8.35
N ASN A 135 -14.32 -5.80 8.89
CA ASN A 135 -15.65 -5.73 8.26
C ASN A 135 -15.64 -4.99 6.91
N THR A 136 -14.76 -4.01 6.71
CA THR A 136 -14.57 -3.36 5.41
C THR A 136 -13.86 -4.28 4.44
N ILE A 137 -12.78 -4.94 4.88
CA ILE A 137 -11.98 -5.84 4.06
C ILE A 137 -12.80 -7.03 3.56
N ALA A 138 -13.67 -7.60 4.41
CA ALA A 138 -14.53 -8.72 4.04
C ALA A 138 -15.52 -8.42 2.89
N LYS A 139 -15.66 -7.14 2.49
CA LYS A 139 -16.52 -6.69 1.38
C LYS A 139 -15.76 -6.43 0.08
N LEU A 140 -14.42 -6.55 0.08
CA LEU A 140 -13.54 -6.24 -1.05
C LEU A 140 -13.37 -7.44 -1.99
#